data_AF-A0A2D8I387-F1
#
_entry.id   AF-A0A2D8I387-F1
#
_cell.length_a   1.000
_cell.length_b   1.000
_cell.length_c   1.000
_cell.angle_alpha   90.00
_cell.angle_beta   90.00
_cell.angle_gamma   90.00
#
_symmetry.space_group_name_H-M   'P 1'
#
loop_
_entity.id
_entity.type
_entity.pdbx_description
1 polymer ?
#
loop_
_entity_poly.entity_id
_entity_poly.type
_entity_poly.pdbx_seq_one_letter_code
_entity_poly.pdbx_strand_id
1 'polypeptide(L)'
;MNTNGSPLEALKGGFRRACVKRLIGDEKAAINVLKNEIPILVVAWAKVSPLEPSEKKAKLKELFDDESTRADELAVAFDLFAGRFESKVASRLKDSSSEVIKRIEQLVDKLERAILNLSQNQSSVSQNFPPHHEQDEEIPYKSPNEINDEVCKNVENEISFEEPEAEELDTPLGIGLKFDEIEEMIDELLNIEKK
;
A
#
# COMPACT_ATOMS: atom_id res chain seq x y z
N MET A 1 -4.04 17.81 -21.36
CA MET A 1 -2.56 17.75 -21.42
C MET A 1 -2.13 18.16 -22.81
N ASN A 2 -1.34 19.23 -22.94
CA ASN A 2 -0.97 19.82 -24.22
C ASN A 2 -0.10 18.86 -25.05
N THR A 3 -0.60 18.39 -26.18
CA THR A 3 0.18 17.68 -27.20
C THR A 3 0.88 18.71 -28.10
N ASN A 4 1.88 19.41 -27.57
CA ASN A 4 2.75 20.29 -28.38
C ASN A 4 3.85 19.50 -29.11
N GLY A 5 3.58 18.25 -29.48
CA GLY A 5 4.51 17.34 -30.16
C GLY A 5 4.05 17.02 -31.57
N SER A 6 4.96 16.51 -32.41
CA SER A 6 4.60 16.04 -33.75
C SER A 6 3.48 14.99 -33.69
N PRO A 7 2.67 14.80 -34.76
CA PRO A 7 1.61 13.79 -34.78
C PRO A 7 2.10 12.37 -34.42
N LEU A 8 3.35 12.04 -34.76
CA LEU A 8 3.98 10.78 -34.38
C LEU A 8 4.20 10.66 -32.86
N GLU A 9 4.64 11.73 -32.21
CA GLU A 9 4.85 11.73 -30.75
C GLU A 9 3.52 11.70 -30.00
N ALA A 10 2.49 12.35 -30.54
CA ALA A 10 1.14 12.25 -29.99
C ALA A 10 0.59 10.81 -30.06
N LEU A 11 0.82 10.12 -31.19
CA LEU A 11 0.45 8.72 -31.39
C LEU A 11 1.18 7.78 -30.43
N LYS A 12 2.51 7.89 -30.31
CA LYS A 12 3.30 7.14 -29.32
C LYS A 12 2.79 7.39 -27.89
N GLY A 13 2.48 8.65 -27.57
CA GLY A 13 1.88 9.01 -26.29
C GLY A 13 0.51 8.37 -26.07
N GLY A 14 -0.28 8.17 -27.12
CA GLY A 14 -1.54 7.42 -27.08
C GLY A 14 -1.33 5.95 -26.73
N PHE A 15 -0.43 5.27 -27.46
CA PHE A 15 -0.07 3.88 -27.16
C PHE A 15 0.45 3.72 -25.73
N ARG A 16 1.32 4.65 -25.29
CA ARG A 16 1.84 4.66 -23.92
C ARG A 16 0.72 4.72 -22.89
N ARG A 17 -0.25 5.62 -23.08
CA ARG A 17 -1.38 5.75 -22.16
C ARG A 17 -2.22 4.48 -22.11
N ALA A 18 -2.47 3.84 -23.25
CA ALA A 18 -3.19 2.57 -23.29
C ALA A 18 -2.44 1.47 -22.53
N CYS A 19 -1.14 1.29 -22.81
CA CYS A 19 -0.31 0.28 -22.17
C CYS A 19 -0.19 0.49 -20.65
N VAL A 20 0.01 1.73 -20.20
CA VAL A 20 0.09 2.05 -18.76
C VAL A 20 -1.25 1.80 -18.06
N LYS A 21 -2.38 2.16 -18.69
CA LYS A 21 -3.71 1.90 -18.12
C LYS A 21 -3.98 0.41 -17.94
N ARG A 22 -3.59 -0.40 -18.92
CA ARG A 22 -3.63 -1.86 -18.80
C ARG A 22 -2.73 -2.35 -17.67
N LEU A 23 -1.50 -1.85 -17.59
CA LEU A 23 -0.53 -2.25 -16.57
C LEU A 23 -1.04 -2.04 -15.13
N ILE A 24 -1.77 -0.95 -14.89
CA ILE A 24 -2.36 -0.66 -13.57
C ILE A 24 -3.74 -1.31 -13.34
N GLY A 25 -4.20 -2.19 -14.24
CA GLY A 25 -5.49 -2.88 -14.16
C GLY A 25 -6.72 -2.05 -14.55
N ASP A 26 -6.54 -0.85 -15.11
CA ASP A 26 -7.63 0.02 -15.60
C ASP A 26 -8.02 -0.34 -17.04
N GLU A 27 -8.56 -1.54 -17.21
CA GLU A 27 -8.89 -2.12 -18.52
C GLU A 27 -9.93 -1.28 -19.28
N LYS A 28 -10.94 -0.75 -18.57
CA LYS A 28 -11.99 0.07 -19.18
C LYS A 28 -11.42 1.34 -19.81
N ALA A 29 -10.51 2.00 -19.12
CA ALA A 29 -9.92 3.21 -19.67
C ALA A 29 -8.86 2.89 -20.74
N ALA A 30 -8.14 1.76 -20.65
CA ALA A 30 -7.25 1.31 -21.72
C ALA A 30 -8.04 1.10 -23.02
N ILE A 31 -9.17 0.38 -22.94
CA ILE A 31 -10.12 0.18 -24.05
C ILE A 31 -10.64 1.52 -24.56
N ASN A 32 -10.98 2.47 -23.69
CA ASN A 32 -11.43 3.80 -24.11
C ASN A 32 -10.37 4.55 -24.93
N VAL A 33 -9.10 4.50 -24.51
CA VAL A 33 -7.98 5.10 -25.27
C VAL A 33 -7.85 4.42 -26.64
N LEU A 34 -7.86 3.09 -26.67
CA LEU A 34 -7.73 2.31 -27.90
C LEU A 34 -8.89 2.57 -28.89
N LYS A 35 -10.12 2.68 -28.38
CA LYS A 35 -11.33 2.87 -29.22
C LYS A 35 -11.54 4.31 -29.67
N ASN A 36 -11.26 5.29 -28.81
CA ASN A 36 -11.70 6.67 -29.03
C ASN A 36 -10.55 7.63 -29.30
N GLU A 37 -9.35 7.38 -28.77
CA GLU A 37 -8.21 8.29 -28.95
C GLU A 37 -7.25 7.84 -30.05
N ILE A 38 -6.85 6.56 -30.04
CA ILE A 38 -5.89 6.01 -31.02
C ILE A 38 -6.32 6.26 -32.47
N PRO A 39 -7.59 6.04 -32.88
CA PRO A 39 -7.99 6.24 -34.28
C PRO A 39 -7.74 7.69 -34.76
N ILE A 40 -8.03 8.66 -33.90
CA ILE A 40 -7.83 10.09 -34.20
C ILE A 40 -6.33 10.39 -34.37
N LEU A 41 -5.49 9.81 -33.51
CA LEU A 41 -4.03 9.97 -33.55
C LEU A 41 -3.42 9.29 -34.79
N VAL A 42 -3.90 8.10 -35.14
CA VAL A 42 -3.48 7.37 -36.34
C VAL A 42 -3.80 8.19 -37.58
N VAL A 43 -5.01 8.71 -37.71
CA VAL A 43 -5.40 9.56 -38.85
C VAL A 43 -4.55 10.84 -38.92
N ALA A 44 -4.33 11.50 -37.78
CA ALA A 44 -3.51 12.71 -37.72
C ALA A 44 -2.06 12.45 -38.17
N TRP A 45 -1.46 11.34 -37.75
CA TRP A 45 -0.12 10.92 -38.18
C TRP A 45 -0.10 10.47 -39.65
N ALA A 46 -1.09 9.67 -40.08
CA ALA A 46 -1.15 9.13 -41.43
C ALA A 46 -1.23 10.23 -42.50
N LYS A 47 -1.91 11.36 -42.21
CA LYS A 47 -2.01 12.53 -43.10
C LYS A 47 -0.69 13.23 -43.38
N VAL A 48 0.24 13.20 -42.42
CA VAL A 48 1.55 13.86 -42.54
C VAL A 48 2.68 12.88 -42.83
N SER A 49 2.39 11.58 -42.80
CA SER A 49 3.36 10.52 -43.05
C SER A 49 3.55 10.30 -44.55
N PRO A 50 4.79 10.34 -45.06
CA PRO A 50 5.09 10.09 -46.48
C PRO A 50 5.09 8.59 -46.84
N LEU A 51 4.84 7.71 -45.87
CA LEU A 51 4.85 6.26 -46.05
C LEU A 51 3.66 5.78 -46.89
N GLU A 52 3.83 4.65 -47.57
CA GLU A 52 2.72 3.96 -48.25
C GLU A 52 1.80 3.24 -47.24
N PRO A 53 0.54 2.92 -47.58
CA PRO A 53 -0.40 2.29 -46.63
C PRO A 53 0.11 1.02 -45.94
N SER A 54 0.82 0.15 -46.67
CA SER A 54 1.41 -1.07 -46.09
C SER A 54 2.53 -0.76 -45.09
N GLU A 55 3.34 0.25 -45.38
CA GLU A 55 4.41 0.72 -44.49
C GLU A 55 3.83 1.42 -43.27
N LYS A 56 2.72 2.15 -43.41
CA LYS A 56 2.01 2.75 -42.28
C LYS A 56 1.51 1.67 -41.32
N LYS A 57 0.86 0.61 -41.83
CA LYS A 57 0.40 -0.51 -40.99
C LYS A 57 1.57 -1.17 -40.25
N ALA A 58 2.65 -1.48 -40.96
CA ALA A 58 3.85 -2.06 -40.36
C ALA A 58 4.43 -1.15 -39.25
N LYS A 59 4.48 0.16 -39.50
CA LYS A 59 4.98 1.13 -38.53
C LYS A 59 4.07 1.29 -37.31
N LEU A 60 2.74 1.25 -37.49
CA LEU A 60 1.80 1.27 -36.36
C LEU A 60 1.99 0.07 -35.45
N LYS A 61 2.17 -1.13 -36.04
CA LYS A 61 2.46 -2.35 -35.30
C LYS A 61 3.77 -2.24 -34.51
N GLU A 62 4.85 -1.82 -35.18
CA GLU A 62 6.15 -1.60 -34.54
C GLU A 62 6.04 -0.64 -33.34
N LEU A 63 5.37 0.50 -33.51
CA LEU A 63 5.19 1.49 -32.44
C LEU A 63 4.39 0.95 -31.24
N PHE A 64 3.38 0.12 -31.50
CA PHE A 64 2.60 -0.51 -30.43
C PHE A 64 3.40 -1.59 -29.70
N ASP A 65 4.11 -2.44 -30.44
CA ASP A 65 4.92 -3.53 -29.88
C ASP A 65 6.09 -2.96 -29.04
N ASP A 66 6.73 -1.88 -29.50
CA ASP A 66 7.78 -1.16 -28.76
C ASP A 66 7.26 -0.60 -27.43
N GLU A 67 6.12 0.10 -27.45
CA GLU A 67 5.58 0.72 -26.25
C GLU A 67 4.95 -0.30 -25.29
N SER A 68 4.45 -1.42 -25.81
CA SER A 68 4.03 -2.57 -24.99
C SER A 68 5.22 -3.22 -24.29
N THR A 69 6.30 -3.52 -25.02
CA THR A 69 7.53 -4.07 -24.45
C THR A 69 8.11 -3.14 -23.38
N ARG A 70 8.14 -1.84 -23.67
CA ARG A 70 8.57 -0.82 -22.70
C ARG A 70 7.72 -0.82 -21.43
N ALA A 71 6.39 -0.97 -21.55
CA ALA A 71 5.50 -1.02 -20.40
C ALA A 71 5.78 -2.27 -19.54
N ASP A 72 6.02 -3.42 -20.16
CA ASP A 72 6.34 -4.68 -19.47
C ASP A 72 7.70 -4.59 -18.75
N GLU A 73 8.73 -4.02 -19.37
CA GLU A 73 10.02 -3.76 -18.72
C GLU A 73 9.89 -2.84 -17.51
N LEU A 74 9.05 -1.79 -17.62
CA LEU A 74 8.77 -0.88 -16.51
C LEU A 74 8.03 -1.58 -15.38
N ALA A 75 7.09 -2.49 -15.69
CA ALA A 75 6.40 -3.30 -14.69
C ALA A 75 7.40 -4.09 -13.83
N VAL A 76 8.30 -4.82 -14.49
CA VAL A 76 9.35 -5.61 -13.81
C VAL A 76 10.25 -4.70 -12.97
N ALA A 77 10.61 -3.52 -13.48
CA ALA A 77 11.40 -2.56 -12.71
C ALA A 77 10.64 -2.06 -11.47
N PHE A 78 9.34 -1.74 -11.60
CA PHE A 78 8.51 -1.28 -10.48
C PHE A 78 8.35 -2.35 -9.41
N ASP A 79 8.18 -3.63 -9.78
CA ASP A 79 8.10 -4.73 -8.82
C ASP A 79 9.42 -4.88 -8.03
N LEU A 80 10.56 -4.78 -8.72
CA LEU A 80 11.88 -4.79 -8.06
C LEU A 80 12.06 -3.58 -7.12
N PHE A 81 11.58 -2.41 -7.52
CA PHE A 81 11.61 -1.21 -6.68
C PHE A 81 10.69 -1.36 -5.47
N ALA A 82 9.48 -1.90 -5.65
CA ALA A 82 8.52 -2.13 -4.59
C ALA A 82 9.10 -3.10 -3.54
N GLY A 83 9.61 -4.26 -3.95
CA GLY A 83 10.21 -5.22 -3.02
C GLY A 83 11.42 -4.67 -2.25
N ARG A 84 12.27 -3.86 -2.91
CA ARG A 84 13.39 -3.18 -2.22
C ARG A 84 12.91 -2.09 -1.28
N PHE A 85 11.89 -1.33 -1.68
CA PHE A 85 11.29 -0.28 -0.88
C PHE A 85 10.65 -0.87 0.38
N GLU A 86 9.83 -1.91 0.24
CA GLU A 86 9.18 -2.64 1.34
C GLU A 86 10.20 -3.17 2.33
N SER A 87 11.25 -3.84 1.87
CA SER A 87 12.33 -4.34 2.73
C SER A 87 13.01 -3.22 3.53
N LYS A 88 13.27 -2.08 2.88
CA LYS A 88 13.91 -0.92 3.52
C LYS A 88 12.97 -0.21 4.49
N VAL A 89 11.67 -0.13 4.20
CA VAL A 89 10.67 0.44 5.10
C VAL A 89 10.46 -0.48 6.30
N ALA A 90 10.30 -1.79 6.08
CA ALA A 90 10.12 -2.78 7.13
C ALA A 90 11.29 -2.79 8.13
N SER A 91 12.53 -2.74 7.65
CA SER A 91 13.72 -2.63 8.53
C SER A 91 13.70 -1.35 9.36
N ARG A 92 13.45 -0.18 8.74
CA ARG A 92 13.36 1.10 9.46
C ARG A 92 12.21 1.11 10.47
N LEU A 93 11.06 0.55 10.11
CA LEU A 93 9.91 0.45 10.98
C LEU A 93 10.22 -0.45 12.18
N LYS A 94 10.84 -1.61 11.96
CA LYS A 94 11.29 -2.52 13.01
C LYS A 94 12.27 -1.84 13.98
N ASP A 95 13.28 -1.15 13.47
CA ASP A 95 14.26 -0.44 14.29
C ASP A 95 13.58 0.64 15.15
N SER A 96 12.73 1.46 14.52
CA SER A 96 12.00 2.53 15.23
C SER A 96 11.02 2.00 16.27
N SER A 97 10.28 0.93 15.96
CA SER A 97 9.35 0.28 16.87
C SER A 97 10.07 -0.31 18.07
N SER A 98 11.21 -0.99 17.84
CA SER A 98 12.05 -1.53 18.91
C SER A 98 12.57 -0.44 19.85
N GLU A 99 12.97 0.72 19.32
CA GLU A 99 13.42 1.84 20.14
C GLU A 99 12.29 2.42 21.00
N VAL A 100 11.08 2.56 20.43
CA VAL A 100 9.90 3.02 21.17
C VAL A 100 9.54 2.05 22.29
N ILE A 101 9.52 0.74 22.01
CA ILE A 101 9.25 -0.31 23.02
C ILE A 101 10.24 -0.19 24.17
N LYS A 102 11.55 -0.11 23.89
CA LYS A 102 12.60 0.05 24.92
C LYS A 102 12.39 1.30 25.77
N ARG A 103 11.98 2.41 25.18
CA ARG A 103 11.71 3.65 25.93
C ARG A 103 10.48 3.51 26.83
N ILE A 104 9.44 2.81 26.37
CA ILE A 104 8.25 2.51 27.17
C ILE A 104 8.62 1.62 28.37
N GLU A 105 9.34 0.52 28.13
CA GLU A 105 9.83 -0.37 29.20
C GLU A 105 10.64 0.41 30.24
N GLN A 106 11.57 1.27 29.81
CA GLN A 106 12.34 2.11 30.71
C GLN A 106 11.48 3.10 31.53
N LEU A 107 10.39 3.61 30.96
CA LEU A 107 9.47 4.50 31.67
C LEU A 107 8.64 3.72 32.70
N VAL A 108 8.18 2.51 32.37
CA VAL A 108 7.49 1.62 33.30
C VAL A 108 8.40 1.25 34.46
N ASP A 109 9.64 0.82 34.20
CA ASP A 109 10.63 0.49 35.24
C ASP A 109 10.93 1.67 36.18
N LYS A 110 10.94 2.89 35.63
CA LYS A 110 11.13 4.12 36.42
C LYS A 110 9.90 4.41 37.28
N LEU A 111 8.70 4.21 36.74
CA LEU A 111 7.44 4.41 37.44
C LEU A 111 7.29 3.41 38.59
N GLU A 112 7.54 2.12 38.36
CA GLU A 112 7.50 1.08 39.38
C GLU A 112 8.47 1.38 40.53
N ARG A 113 9.72 1.77 40.21
CA ARG A 113 10.70 2.18 41.23
C ARG A 113 10.26 3.41 42.00
N ALA A 114 9.65 4.40 41.34
CA ALA A 114 9.14 5.58 42.02
C ALA A 114 8.00 5.24 42.99
N ILE A 115 7.09 4.34 42.60
CA ILE A 115 6.01 3.83 43.46
C ILE A 115 6.60 3.10 44.68
N LEU A 116 7.56 2.19 44.48
CA LEU A 116 8.21 1.46 45.57
C LEU A 116 8.91 2.40 46.57
N ASN A 117 9.65 3.39 46.07
CA ASN A 117 10.32 4.38 46.90
C ASN A 117 9.32 5.23 47.70
N LEU A 118 8.18 5.58 47.11
CA LEU A 118 7.13 6.34 47.80
C LEU A 118 6.49 5.51 48.93
N SER A 119 6.20 4.23 48.68
CA SER A 119 5.67 3.31 49.69
C SER A 119 6.65 3.08 50.84
N GLN A 120 7.96 3.01 50.57
CA GLN A 120 8.98 2.88 51.62
C GLN A 120 9.14 4.15 52.47
N ASN A 121 8.98 5.33 51.87
CA ASN A 121 9.05 6.61 52.59
C ASN A 121 7.81 6.92 53.45
N GLN A 122 6.69 6.22 53.25
CA GLN A 122 5.53 6.33 54.16
C GLN A 122 5.69 5.50 55.44
N SER A 123 6.57 4.49 55.44
CA SER A 123 6.82 3.63 56.60
C SER A 123 7.70 4.27 57.70
N SER A 124 8.36 5.41 57.42
CA SER A 124 9.27 6.07 58.36
C SER A 124 8.69 7.29 59.09
N VAL A 125 7.40 7.62 58.88
CA VAL A 125 6.72 8.75 59.56
C VAL A 125 5.85 8.31 60.76
N SER A 126 5.67 7.01 61.00
CA SER A 126 4.82 6.53 62.11
C SER A 126 5.60 6.19 63.38
N GLN A 127 6.38 7.14 63.92
CA GLN A 127 6.74 7.19 65.35
C GLN A 127 6.97 8.64 65.76
N ASN A 128 5.89 9.35 66.11
CA ASN A 128 5.84 10.38 67.16
C ASN A 128 4.48 11.08 67.14
N PHE A 129 3.45 10.47 67.73
CA PHE A 129 2.31 11.22 68.27
C PHE A 129 1.88 10.62 69.63
N PRO A 130 1.70 11.43 70.69
CA PRO A 130 1.27 10.95 72.01
C PRO A 130 -0.24 10.63 72.03
N PRO A 131 -0.72 9.79 72.97
CA PRO A 131 -2.10 9.34 73.02
C PRO A 131 -2.99 10.41 73.66
N HIS A 132 -4.14 10.70 73.05
CA HIS A 132 -5.25 11.32 73.76
C HIS A 132 -6.56 10.60 73.48
N HIS A 133 -7.30 10.44 74.57
CA HIS A 133 -8.51 9.67 74.81
C HIS A 133 -9.65 9.80 73.78
N GLU A 134 -10.22 8.62 73.53
CA GLU A 134 -11.61 8.25 73.22
C GLU A 134 -12.69 9.33 73.43
N GLN A 135 -13.52 9.56 72.40
CA GLN A 135 -14.98 9.59 72.53
C GLN A 135 -15.63 8.97 71.30
N ASP A 136 -16.46 7.98 71.56
CA ASP A 136 -17.30 7.22 70.63
C ASP A 136 -18.38 8.09 69.97
N GLU A 137 -18.58 7.93 68.65
CA GLU A 137 -19.90 8.03 68.04
C GLU A 137 -20.09 6.85 67.06
N GLU A 138 -20.91 5.88 67.47
CA GLU A 138 -21.42 4.79 66.62
C GLU A 138 -22.50 5.30 65.65
N ILE A 139 -22.37 5.04 64.35
CA ILE A 139 -23.51 4.65 63.50
C ILE A 139 -23.04 3.76 62.31
N PRO A 140 -23.89 2.87 61.76
CA PRO A 140 -23.67 1.43 61.81
C PRO A 140 -23.28 0.78 60.48
N TYR A 141 -22.50 -0.30 60.59
CA TYR A 141 -22.15 -1.22 59.52
C TYR A 141 -23.36 -2.05 59.03
N LYS A 142 -23.46 -2.22 57.70
CA LYS A 142 -24.04 -3.41 57.07
C LYS A 142 -22.97 -4.08 56.20
N SER A 143 -22.37 -5.13 56.74
CA SER A 143 -21.88 -6.30 55.98
C SER A 143 -23.08 -7.27 55.82
N PRO A 144 -23.13 -8.31 54.94
CA PRO A 144 -21.97 -9.06 54.41
C PRO A 144 -22.11 -9.63 52.98
N ASN A 145 -20.98 -9.94 52.34
CA ASN A 145 -20.58 -11.34 52.11
C ASN A 145 -19.28 -11.46 51.32
N GLU A 146 -18.47 -12.37 51.84
CA GLU A 146 -17.15 -12.85 51.45
C GLU A 146 -17.19 -13.73 50.18
N ILE A 147 -16.00 -14.28 49.86
CA ILE A 147 -15.67 -15.41 48.95
C ILE A 147 -15.24 -14.90 47.54
N ASN A 148 -14.01 -15.09 47.05
CA ASN A 148 -12.91 -15.96 47.42
C ASN A 148 -11.56 -15.42 46.91
N ASP A 149 -10.51 -15.59 47.71
CA ASP A 149 -9.14 -15.79 47.24
C ASP A 149 -9.09 -17.10 46.45
N GLU A 150 -8.92 -17.03 45.13
CA GLU A 150 -8.20 -18.05 44.37
C GLU A 150 -7.96 -17.59 42.92
N VAL A 151 -6.81 -17.99 42.39
CA VAL A 151 -6.39 -17.91 40.98
C VAL A 151 -5.67 -16.61 40.54
N CYS A 152 -4.58 -16.29 41.24
CA CYS A 152 -3.32 -16.04 40.51
C CYS A 152 -2.71 -17.41 40.17
N LYS A 153 -3.00 -17.94 38.98
CA LYS A 153 -2.18 -18.96 38.30
C LYS A 153 -2.71 -19.22 36.89
N ASN A 154 -1.79 -19.15 35.94
CA ASN A 154 -1.83 -19.69 34.57
C ASN A 154 -2.61 -18.87 33.53
N VAL A 155 -1.90 -17.95 32.87
CA VAL A 155 -1.92 -17.88 31.40
C VAL A 155 -0.49 -17.59 30.93
N GLU A 156 0.34 -18.63 30.88
CA GLU A 156 1.41 -18.70 29.88
C GLU A 156 0.69 -18.82 28.53
N ASN A 157 0.22 -17.72 27.97
CA ASN A 157 -0.07 -17.68 26.55
C ASN A 157 1.24 -17.28 25.88
N GLU A 158 1.92 -18.29 25.35
CA GLU A 158 2.70 -18.12 24.13
C GLU A 158 1.82 -17.34 23.15
N ILE A 159 2.11 -16.04 23.02
CA ILE A 159 1.64 -15.29 21.86
C ILE A 159 2.48 -15.84 20.71
N SER A 160 1.98 -16.93 20.12
CA SER A 160 2.34 -17.30 18.76
C SER A 160 2.02 -16.10 17.90
N PHE A 161 3.05 -15.32 17.55
CA PHE A 161 3.01 -14.51 16.34
C PHE A 161 2.93 -15.53 15.20
N GLU A 162 1.72 -15.95 14.86
CA GLU A 162 1.45 -16.32 13.48
C GLU A 162 1.83 -15.07 12.68
N GLU A 163 2.91 -15.16 11.92
CA GLU A 163 3.15 -14.20 10.84
C GLU A 163 1.80 -14.08 10.12
N PRO A 164 1.18 -12.89 10.03
CA PRO A 164 0.08 -12.76 9.11
C PRO A 164 0.65 -13.20 7.77
N GLU A 165 0.09 -14.27 7.20
CA GLU A 165 0.31 -14.60 5.81
C GLU A 165 0.24 -13.27 5.08
N ALA A 166 1.37 -12.85 4.52
CA ALA A 166 1.42 -11.62 3.76
C ALA A 166 0.31 -11.77 2.72
N GLU A 167 -0.78 -11.02 2.88
CA GLU A 167 -1.78 -10.90 1.83
C GLU A 167 -0.98 -10.41 0.63
N GLU A 168 -0.70 -11.36 -0.26
CA GLU A 168 0.07 -11.20 -1.48
C GLU A 168 -0.62 -10.07 -2.22
N LEU A 169 -0.02 -8.87 -2.17
CA LEU A 169 -0.54 -7.69 -2.85
C LEU A 169 -0.88 -8.12 -4.27
N ASP A 170 -2.15 -7.93 -4.67
CA ASP A 170 -2.69 -8.41 -5.94
C ASP A 170 -1.64 -8.24 -7.04
N THR A 171 -1.08 -9.37 -7.50
CA THR A 171 -0.18 -9.36 -8.65
C THR A 171 -0.89 -8.65 -9.79
N PRO A 172 -0.20 -7.78 -10.56
CA PRO A 172 -0.84 -7.06 -11.64
C PRO A 172 -1.53 -8.07 -12.55
N LEU A 173 -2.86 -8.00 -12.61
CA LEU A 173 -3.70 -8.89 -13.42
C LEU A 173 -3.46 -8.57 -14.89
N GLY A 174 -2.35 -9.07 -15.42
CA GLY A 174 -2.01 -9.11 -16.83
C GLY A 174 -2.89 -10.12 -17.55
N ILE A 175 -4.21 -9.93 -17.55
CA ILE A 175 -5.11 -10.67 -18.42
C ILE A 175 -4.95 -10.05 -19.80
N GLY A 176 -4.00 -10.59 -20.56
CA GLY A 176 -3.61 -10.07 -21.86
C GLY A 176 -4.77 -10.08 -22.86
N LEU A 177 -5.25 -8.91 -23.24
CA LEU A 177 -5.72 -8.71 -24.61
C LEU A 177 -4.55 -8.97 -25.56
N LYS A 178 -4.67 -10.03 -26.36
CA LYS A 178 -3.74 -10.31 -27.44
C LYS A 178 -3.92 -9.25 -28.53
N PHE A 179 -2.81 -8.88 -29.16
CA PHE A 179 -2.73 -7.92 -30.26
C PHE A 179 -3.77 -8.17 -31.37
N ASP A 180 -4.26 -9.41 -31.49
CA ASP A 180 -5.28 -9.85 -32.44
C ASP A 180 -6.56 -8.98 -32.45
N GLU A 181 -7.07 -8.56 -31.28
CA GLU A 181 -8.28 -7.71 -31.21
C GLU A 181 -8.00 -6.25 -31.61
N ILE A 182 -6.78 -5.78 -31.39
CA ILE A 182 -6.34 -4.42 -31.76
C ILE A 182 -6.01 -4.37 -33.26
N GLU A 183 -5.43 -5.45 -33.80
CA GLU A 183 -5.17 -5.60 -35.23
C GLU A 183 -6.46 -5.59 -36.04
N GLU A 184 -7.49 -6.32 -35.59
CA GLU A 184 -8.82 -6.32 -36.21
C GLU A 184 -9.44 -4.91 -36.22
N MET A 185 -9.35 -4.18 -35.10
CA MET A 185 -9.82 -2.80 -35.02
C MET A 185 -9.03 -1.83 -35.93
N ILE A 186 -7.72 -2.01 -36.07
CA ILE A 186 -6.89 -1.19 -36.96
C ILE A 186 -7.23 -1.48 -38.43
N ASP A 187 -7.47 -2.74 -38.78
CA ASP A 187 -7.82 -3.17 -40.15
C ASP A 187 -9.20 -2.68 -40.59
N GLU A 188 -10.17 -2.64 -39.67
CA GLU A 188 -11.48 -2.00 -39.93
C GLU A 188 -11.33 -0.52 -40.24
N LEU A 189 -10.51 0.22 -39.49
CA LEU A 189 -10.30 1.65 -39.67
C LEU A 189 -9.58 1.97 -40.99
N LEU A 190 -8.57 1.16 -41.37
CA LEU A 190 -7.82 1.36 -42.61
C LEU A 190 -8.62 0.97 -43.86
N ASN A 191 -9.60 0.07 -43.76
CA ASN A 191 -10.48 -0.28 -44.87
C ASN A 191 -11.56 0.77 -45.16
N ILE A 192 -11.91 1.62 -44.19
CA ILE A 192 -12.88 2.71 -44.37
C ILE A 192 -12.29 3.82 -45.27
N GLU A 193 -10.96 4.02 -45.30
CA GLU A 193 -10.30 5.00 -46.19
C GLU A 193 -10.26 4.57 -47.67
N LYS A 194 -10.66 3.34 -48.01
CA LYS A 194 -10.73 2.85 -49.40
C LYS A 194 -12.11 3.01 -50.06
N LYS A 195 -13.10 3.57 -49.35
CA LYS A 195 -14.46 3.81 -49.85
C LYS A 195 -14.77 5.30 -49.90
#